data_AF-A0A2P4EQC2-F1
#
_entry.id   AF-A0A2P4EQC2-F1
#
_cell.length_a   1.000
_cell.length_b   1.000
_cell.length_c   1.000
_cell.angle_alpha   90.00
_cell.angle_beta   90.00
_cell.angle_gamma   90.00
#
_symmetry.space_group_name_H-M   'P 1'
#
loop_
_entity.id
_entity.type
_entity.pdbx_description
1 polymer ?
#
loop_
_entity_poly.entity_id
_entity_poly.type
_entity_poly.pdbx_seq_one_letter_code
_entity_poly.pdbx_strand_id
1 'polypeptide(L)'
;MTARSAEIGGTLPVNRVLPTRQLRQIGAWCFLDHAGPARFESGEGMHVGAHPHTCLQTFTWMIEGDVLHRDSLGNEQLIRPGQVNLMTAGRGISHTEDSTDATDRLHAAQLWIALPAHMANADPAFTHYPDLPTWQQSGIDFTLLVGDFADHTSPVEVYSL
;
A
#
# COMPACT_ATOMS: atom_id res chain seq x y z
N MET A 1 13.17 5.02 -17.20
CA MET A 1 13.51 4.37 -15.93
C MET A 1 13.04 2.92 -16.03
N THR A 2 13.77 1.98 -15.46
CA THR A 2 13.40 0.56 -15.47
C THR A 2 13.18 0.13 -14.02
N ALA A 3 12.03 -0.46 -13.72
CA ALA A 3 11.80 -1.11 -12.43
C ALA A 3 12.80 -2.27 -12.26
N ARG A 4 13.21 -2.54 -11.03
CA ARG A 4 14.07 -3.70 -10.71
C ARG A 4 13.23 -4.78 -10.03
N SER A 5 13.53 -6.03 -10.32
CA SER A 5 12.96 -7.14 -9.54
C SER A 5 13.52 -7.10 -8.11
N ALA A 6 12.66 -7.33 -7.13
CA ALA A 6 12.96 -7.49 -5.72
C ALA A 6 12.06 -8.60 -5.14
N GLU A 7 12.37 -9.05 -3.93
CA GLU A 7 11.55 -10.05 -3.22
C GLU A 7 11.02 -9.44 -1.92
N ILE A 8 9.75 -9.72 -1.62
CA ILE A 8 9.11 -9.43 -0.33
C ILE A 8 8.72 -10.76 0.33
N GLY A 9 8.88 -10.88 1.65
CA GLY A 9 8.55 -12.11 2.36
C GLY A 9 9.46 -13.31 2.07
N GLY A 10 10.53 -13.09 1.30
CA GLY A 10 11.50 -14.12 0.90
C GLY A 10 11.10 -14.99 -0.28
N THR A 11 9.89 -14.82 -0.83
CA THR A 11 9.37 -15.70 -1.89
C THR A 11 8.60 -14.98 -3.00
N LEU A 12 8.04 -13.79 -2.72
CA LEU A 12 7.19 -13.10 -3.69
C LEU A 12 7.98 -12.06 -4.50
N PRO A 13 8.12 -12.24 -5.83
CA PRO A 13 8.76 -11.25 -6.69
C PRO A 13 7.87 -10.03 -6.87
N VAL A 14 8.46 -8.84 -6.75
CA VAL A 14 7.83 -7.55 -6.98
C VAL A 14 8.69 -6.69 -7.90
N ASN A 15 8.07 -5.74 -8.58
CA ASN A 15 8.76 -4.73 -9.37
C ASN A 15 8.93 -3.46 -8.53
N ARG A 16 10.15 -3.21 -8.04
CA ARG A 16 10.48 -1.98 -7.30
C ARG A 16 10.71 -0.82 -8.26
N VAL A 17 9.80 0.15 -8.22
CA VAL A 17 9.78 1.36 -9.06
C VAL A 17 10.41 2.54 -8.34
N LEU A 18 10.20 2.67 -7.02
CA LEU A 18 10.85 3.68 -6.17
C LEU A 18 11.38 3.04 -4.88
N PRO A 19 12.53 3.48 -4.36
CA PRO A 19 13.45 4.45 -4.95
C PRO A 19 14.37 3.81 -6.01
N THR A 20 14.86 4.64 -6.94
CA THR A 20 15.96 4.31 -7.86
C THR A 20 17.15 5.24 -7.64
N ARG A 21 18.29 4.94 -8.28
CA ARG A 21 19.48 5.82 -8.22
C ARG A 21 19.18 7.22 -8.77
N GLN A 22 18.31 7.32 -9.78
CA GLN A 22 17.98 8.56 -10.50
C GLN A 22 16.78 9.29 -9.90
N LEU A 23 15.90 8.59 -9.19
CA LEU A 23 14.68 9.15 -8.63
C LEU A 23 14.38 8.50 -7.29
N ARG A 24 14.53 9.26 -6.21
CA ARG A 24 14.31 8.78 -4.84
C ARG A 24 12.90 9.02 -4.35
N GLN A 25 12.29 10.14 -4.75
CA GLN A 25 10.97 10.57 -4.30
C GLN A 25 10.23 11.31 -5.42
N ILE A 26 8.91 11.29 -5.38
CA ILE A 26 8.01 12.17 -6.14
C ILE A 26 7.07 12.80 -5.12
N GLY A 27 7.17 14.11 -4.86
CA GLY A 27 6.49 14.69 -3.71
C GLY A 27 6.87 13.95 -2.42
N ALA A 28 5.89 13.58 -1.61
CA ALA A 28 6.10 12.77 -0.40
C ALA A 28 6.28 11.26 -0.66
N TRP A 29 5.96 10.77 -1.86
CA TRP A 29 6.09 9.35 -2.22
C TRP A 29 7.55 8.94 -2.29
N CYS A 30 7.96 8.02 -1.41
CA CYS A 30 9.37 7.62 -1.25
C CYS A 30 9.65 6.15 -1.54
N PHE A 31 8.59 5.37 -1.81
CA PHE A 31 8.66 3.96 -2.13
C PHE A 31 7.47 3.57 -3.02
N LEU A 32 7.71 2.64 -3.94
CA LEU A 32 6.66 2.01 -4.75
C LEU A 32 7.15 0.65 -5.20
N ASP A 33 6.48 -0.39 -4.72
CA ASP A 33 6.53 -1.74 -5.26
C ASP A 33 5.22 -2.05 -5.97
N HIS A 34 5.34 -2.62 -7.17
CA HIS A 34 4.24 -3.22 -7.91
C HIS A 34 4.31 -4.74 -7.75
N ALA A 35 3.32 -5.32 -7.06
CA ALA A 35 3.21 -6.75 -6.83
C ALA A 35 2.24 -7.35 -7.85
N GLY A 36 2.66 -8.38 -8.57
CA GLY A 36 1.85 -9.03 -9.60
C GLY A 36 1.69 -8.25 -10.92
N PRO A 37 0.71 -8.59 -11.77
CA PRO A 37 -0.26 -9.66 -11.59
C PRO A 37 0.42 -11.03 -11.46
N ALA A 38 0.15 -11.75 -10.38
CA ALA A 38 0.72 -13.06 -10.10
C ALA A 38 -0.38 -14.06 -9.76
N ARG A 39 -0.08 -15.34 -10.00
CA ARG A 39 -0.88 -16.49 -9.56
C ARG A 39 0.01 -17.47 -8.83
N PHE A 40 -0.55 -18.16 -7.86
CA PHE A 40 0.15 -19.14 -7.03
C PHE A 40 -0.84 -20.21 -6.56
N GLU A 41 -0.32 -21.33 -6.08
CA GLU A 41 -1.16 -22.34 -5.44
C GLU A 41 -1.69 -21.84 -4.09
N SER A 42 -2.82 -22.39 -3.65
CA SER A 42 -3.39 -22.06 -2.33
C SER A 42 -2.36 -22.34 -1.23
N GLY A 43 -2.13 -21.35 -0.36
CA GLY A 43 -1.10 -21.40 0.68
C GLY A 43 0.31 -20.95 0.25
N GLU A 44 0.54 -20.68 -1.04
CA GLU A 44 1.81 -20.14 -1.56
C GLU A 44 1.75 -18.63 -1.85
N GLY A 45 0.77 -17.94 -1.25
CA GLY A 45 0.60 -16.50 -1.42
C GLY A 45 1.64 -15.66 -0.69
N MET A 46 1.37 -14.36 -0.62
CA MET A 46 2.24 -13.40 0.06
C MET A 46 2.30 -13.72 1.56
N HIS A 47 3.52 -13.74 2.13
CA HIS A 47 3.72 -13.84 3.57
C HIS A 47 4.81 -12.86 4.02
N VAL A 48 4.42 -11.73 4.60
CA VAL A 48 5.33 -10.74 5.15
C VAL A 48 5.26 -10.79 6.67
N GLY A 49 6.28 -11.41 7.28
CA GLY A 49 6.40 -11.50 8.73
C GLY A 49 6.47 -10.14 9.43
N ALA A 50 6.34 -10.16 10.76
CA ALA A 50 6.29 -8.95 11.57
C ALA A 50 7.52 -8.08 11.37
N HIS A 51 7.33 -6.84 10.90
CA HIS A 51 8.40 -5.89 10.66
C HIS A 51 7.97 -4.45 11.02
N PRO A 52 8.91 -3.60 11.48
CA PRO A 52 8.60 -2.25 11.94
C PRO A 52 8.70 -1.19 10.83
N HIS A 53 7.95 -0.11 10.98
CA HIS A 53 8.10 1.16 10.25
C HIS A 53 8.09 2.34 11.22
N THR A 54 8.68 3.47 10.80
CA THR A 54 8.65 4.77 11.51
C THR A 54 8.62 5.90 10.50
N CYS A 55 8.12 7.08 10.88
CA CYS A 55 8.21 8.33 10.10
C CYS A 55 7.59 8.28 8.68
N LEU A 56 6.68 7.34 8.42
CA LEU A 56 6.03 7.18 7.12
C LEU A 56 4.57 6.72 7.28
N GLN A 57 3.81 6.81 6.20
CA GLN A 57 2.56 6.05 6.02
C GLN A 57 2.80 4.96 4.98
N THR A 58 2.44 3.70 5.27
CA THR A 58 2.29 2.70 4.21
C THR A 58 0.92 2.86 3.57
N PHE A 59 0.87 2.69 2.26
CA PHE A 59 -0.31 2.85 1.43
C PHE A 59 -0.42 1.64 0.52
N THR A 60 -1.39 0.78 0.78
CA THR A 60 -1.67 -0.41 -0.03
C THR A 60 -2.88 -0.13 -0.90
N TRP A 61 -2.74 -0.23 -2.22
CA TRP A 61 -3.87 -0.29 -3.14
C TRP A 61 -4.00 -1.70 -3.70
N MET A 62 -5.13 -2.35 -3.41
CA MET A 62 -5.40 -3.71 -3.83
C MET A 62 -6.11 -3.71 -5.20
N ILE A 63 -5.53 -4.39 -6.20
CA ILE A 63 -6.05 -4.43 -7.57
C ILE A 63 -6.75 -5.78 -7.86
N GLU A 64 -6.15 -6.91 -7.49
CA GLU A 64 -6.75 -8.25 -7.56
C GLU A 64 -6.27 -9.14 -6.40
N GLY A 65 -7.15 -9.99 -5.86
CA GLY A 65 -6.87 -10.87 -4.72
C GLY A 65 -7.24 -10.23 -3.38
N ASP A 66 -6.75 -10.78 -2.28
CA ASP A 66 -6.89 -10.21 -0.94
C ASP A 66 -5.65 -10.43 -0.07
N VAL A 67 -5.48 -9.53 0.90
CA VAL A 67 -4.37 -9.53 1.85
C VAL A 67 -4.90 -9.18 3.24
N LEU A 68 -4.50 -9.93 4.24
CA LEU A 68 -4.81 -9.69 5.63
C LEU A 68 -3.67 -8.89 6.27
N HIS A 69 -4.00 -7.67 6.71
CA HIS A 69 -3.13 -6.84 7.53
C HIS A 69 -3.37 -7.11 9.00
N ARG A 70 -2.29 -7.24 9.78
CA ARG A 70 -2.33 -7.22 11.24
C ARG A 70 -1.24 -6.31 11.78
N ASP A 71 -1.50 -5.56 12.85
CA ASP A 71 -0.48 -4.69 13.44
C ASP A 71 -0.41 -4.72 14.97
N SER A 72 0.63 -4.06 15.51
CA SER A 72 0.91 -3.98 16.93
C SER A 72 -0.12 -3.16 17.73
N LEU A 73 -1.06 -2.48 17.09
CA LEU A 73 -2.18 -1.82 17.76
C LEU A 73 -3.40 -2.75 17.91
N GLY A 74 -3.31 -3.96 17.36
CA GLY A 74 -4.37 -4.95 17.39
C GLY A 74 -5.38 -4.82 16.25
N ASN A 75 -5.09 -4.03 15.20
CA ASN A 75 -5.94 -4.03 14.02
C ASN A 75 -5.76 -5.35 13.26
N GLU A 76 -6.87 -5.86 12.74
CA GLU A 76 -6.91 -6.98 11.80
C GLU A 76 -7.87 -6.61 10.67
N GLN A 77 -7.36 -6.49 9.44
CA GLN A 77 -8.15 -5.99 8.30
C GLN A 77 -7.80 -6.74 7.02
N LEU A 78 -8.79 -7.39 6.43
CA LEU A 78 -8.70 -7.97 5.10
C LEU A 78 -8.96 -6.89 4.05
N ILE A 79 -7.97 -6.56 3.21
CA ILE A 79 -8.12 -5.67 2.06
C ILE A 79 -8.49 -6.46 0.81
N ARG A 80 -9.42 -5.92 0.01
CA ARG A 80 -9.99 -6.52 -1.20
C ARG A 80 -9.83 -5.58 -2.41
N PRO A 81 -10.10 -6.04 -3.64
CA PRO A 81 -9.90 -5.25 -4.85
C PRO A 81 -10.63 -3.90 -4.81
N GLY A 82 -9.96 -2.84 -5.25
CA GLY A 82 -10.46 -1.47 -5.28
C GLY A 82 -10.29 -0.69 -3.96
N GLN A 83 -9.81 -1.34 -2.90
CA GLN A 83 -9.70 -0.75 -1.57
C GLN A 83 -8.30 -0.22 -1.28
N VAL A 84 -8.22 0.65 -0.25
CA VAL A 84 -6.95 1.17 0.28
C VAL A 84 -6.82 0.87 1.77
N ASN A 85 -5.63 0.43 2.18
CA ASN A 85 -5.20 0.46 3.58
C ASN A 85 -4.14 1.55 3.74
N LEU A 86 -4.29 2.37 4.78
CA LEU A 86 -3.31 3.37 5.17
C LEU A 86 -2.86 3.11 6.61
N MET A 87 -1.59 2.79 6.79
CA MET A 87 -0.99 2.65 8.11
C MET A 87 -0.04 3.81 8.37
N THR A 88 -0.38 4.69 9.31
CA THR A 88 0.49 5.77 9.77
C THR A 88 1.44 5.23 10.83
N ALA A 89 2.74 5.17 10.53
CA ALA A 89 3.71 4.61 11.46
C ALA A 89 4.10 5.58 12.58
N GLY A 90 4.20 6.89 12.30
CA GLY A 90 4.58 7.90 13.30
C GLY A 90 5.85 7.49 14.07
N ARG A 91 5.77 7.51 15.41
CA ARG A 91 6.88 7.08 16.28
C ARG A 91 7.25 5.58 16.16
N GLY A 92 6.38 4.76 15.58
CA GLY A 92 6.63 3.35 15.33
C GLY A 92 5.38 2.47 15.39
N ILE A 93 5.28 1.56 14.44
CA ILE A 93 4.30 0.45 14.41
C ILE A 93 4.97 -0.75 13.72
N SER A 94 4.59 -1.97 14.10
CA SER A 94 4.96 -3.18 13.36
C SER A 94 3.73 -3.89 12.83
N HIS A 95 3.85 -4.52 11.67
CA HIS A 95 2.74 -5.23 11.03
C HIS A 95 3.15 -6.48 10.27
N THR A 96 2.16 -7.33 9.96
CA THR A 96 2.25 -8.45 9.01
C THR A 96 1.28 -8.20 7.85
N GLU A 97 1.61 -8.77 6.69
CA GLU A 97 0.74 -8.77 5.52
C GLU A 97 0.74 -10.17 4.91
N ASP A 98 -0.42 -10.81 4.89
CA ASP A 98 -0.57 -12.22 4.54
C ASP A 98 -1.67 -12.41 3.49
N SER A 99 -1.41 -13.10 2.39
CA SER A 99 -2.49 -13.62 1.55
C SER A 99 -3.32 -14.62 2.35
N THR A 100 -4.64 -14.66 2.12
CA THR A 100 -5.48 -15.70 2.74
C THR A 100 -5.22 -17.06 2.09
N ASP A 101 -5.47 -18.15 2.81
CA ASP A 101 -5.32 -19.51 2.29
C ASP A 101 -6.13 -19.74 1.01
N ALA A 102 -7.28 -19.06 0.87
CA ALA A 102 -8.17 -19.17 -0.29
C ALA A 102 -7.74 -18.33 -1.49
N THR A 103 -6.83 -17.37 -1.31
CA THR A 103 -6.36 -16.48 -2.38
C THR A 103 -5.35 -17.22 -3.27
N ASP A 104 -5.53 -17.12 -4.60
CA ASP A 104 -4.66 -17.71 -5.62
C ASP A 104 -4.03 -16.65 -6.55
N ARG A 105 -4.26 -15.37 -6.25
CA ARG A 105 -3.90 -14.21 -7.07
C ARG A 105 -3.45 -13.06 -6.20
N LEU A 106 -2.50 -12.30 -6.74
CA LEU A 106 -2.09 -11.04 -6.15
C LEU A 106 -1.82 -10.02 -7.26
N HIS A 107 -2.44 -8.87 -7.16
CA HIS A 107 -2.09 -7.68 -7.90
C HIS A 107 -2.31 -6.47 -7.00
N ALA A 108 -1.24 -5.74 -6.68
CA ALA A 108 -1.31 -4.61 -5.77
C ALA A 108 -0.20 -3.59 -6.04
N ALA A 109 -0.41 -2.37 -5.56
CA ALA A 109 0.64 -1.37 -5.43
C ALA A 109 0.86 -1.08 -3.94
N GLN A 110 2.10 -1.22 -3.47
CA GLN A 110 2.53 -0.85 -2.12
C GLN A 110 3.38 0.41 -2.22
N LEU A 111 2.95 1.48 -1.59
CA LEU A 111 3.63 2.77 -1.59
C LEU A 111 3.93 3.23 -0.17
N TRP A 112 4.97 4.06 -0.01
CA TRP A 112 5.21 4.76 1.25
C TRP A 112 5.20 6.27 1.03
N ILE A 113 4.56 6.97 1.96
CA ILE A 113 4.49 8.43 2.05
C ILE A 113 5.37 8.87 3.21
N ALA A 114 6.40 9.66 2.94
CA ALA A 114 7.23 10.23 4.00
C ALA A 114 6.42 11.24 4.82
N LEU A 115 6.35 11.04 6.13
CA LEU A 115 5.67 11.99 7.01
C LEU A 115 6.49 13.29 7.11
N PRO A 116 5.83 14.46 7.19
CA PRO A 116 6.52 15.71 7.47
C PRO A 116 7.12 15.67 8.89
N ALA A 117 8.17 16.45 9.13
CA ALA A 117 8.94 16.39 10.38
C ALA A 117 8.10 16.56 11.66
N HIS A 118 7.03 17.36 11.61
CA HIS A 118 6.14 17.57 12.76
C HIS A 118 5.29 16.34 13.11
N MET A 119 5.11 15.41 12.17
CA MET A 119 4.38 14.15 12.36
C MET A 119 5.30 12.96 12.68
N ALA A 120 6.63 13.14 12.69
CA ALA A 120 7.58 12.05 12.90
C ALA A 120 7.39 11.28 14.22
N ASN A 121 6.89 11.97 15.26
CA ASN A 121 6.63 11.39 16.59
C ASN A 121 5.14 11.19 16.90
N ALA A 122 4.25 11.34 15.92
CA ALA A 122 2.81 11.15 16.11
C ALA A 122 2.50 9.72 16.58
N ASP A 123 1.33 9.55 17.21
CA ASP A 123 0.80 8.21 17.49
C ASP A 123 0.64 7.41 16.19
N PRO A 124 0.99 6.12 16.18
CA PRO A 124 0.68 5.25 15.06
C PRO A 124 -0.84 5.07 14.92
N ALA A 125 -1.32 4.87 13.70
CA ALA A 125 -2.73 4.68 13.40
C ALA A 125 -2.92 3.80 12.15
N PHE A 126 -4.10 3.22 12.02
CA PHE A 126 -4.51 2.46 10.84
C PHE A 126 -5.90 2.90 10.39
N THR A 127 -6.10 3.05 9.09
CA THR A 127 -7.40 3.36 8.51
C THR A 127 -7.61 2.56 7.23
N HIS A 128 -8.76 1.89 7.16
CA HIS A 128 -9.20 1.15 5.98
C HIS A 128 -10.22 1.98 5.19
N TYR A 129 -10.02 2.04 3.87
CA TYR A 129 -10.87 2.76 2.94
C TYR A 129 -11.49 1.75 1.95
N PRO A 130 -12.69 1.22 2.26
CA PRO A 130 -13.35 0.24 1.41
C PRO A 130 -13.95 0.86 0.15
N ASP A 131 -14.26 2.16 0.20
CA ASP A 131 -14.94 2.91 -0.86
C ASP A 131 -14.10 4.13 -1.26
N LEU A 132 -13.78 4.24 -2.54
CA LEU A 132 -13.03 5.35 -3.14
C LEU A 132 -13.85 6.00 -4.27
N PRO A 133 -13.68 7.31 -4.52
CA PRO A 133 -14.34 7.95 -5.65
C PRO A 133 -13.96 7.29 -6.97
N THR A 134 -14.96 6.87 -7.73
CA THR A 134 -14.80 6.33 -9.08
C THR A 134 -15.73 7.05 -10.05
N TRP A 135 -15.26 7.26 -11.28
CA TRP A 135 -16.07 7.84 -12.34
C TRP A 135 -15.55 7.42 -13.71
N GLN A 136 -16.39 7.62 -14.73
CA GLN A 136 -16.03 7.43 -16.13
C GLN A 136 -15.93 8.78 -16.83
N GLN A 137 -14.84 9.00 -17.56
CA GLN A 137 -14.68 10.19 -18.38
C GLN A 137 -13.88 9.86 -19.63
N SER A 138 -14.40 10.26 -20.80
CA SER A 138 -13.75 10.07 -22.10
C SER A 138 -13.34 8.61 -22.39
N GLY A 139 -14.13 7.64 -21.91
CA GLY A 139 -13.85 6.20 -22.10
C GLY A 139 -12.79 5.62 -21.17
N ILE A 140 -12.43 6.32 -20.09
CA ILE A 140 -11.48 5.87 -19.07
C ILE A 140 -12.22 5.71 -17.74
N ASP A 141 -12.00 4.59 -17.06
CA ASP A 141 -12.40 4.37 -15.67
C ASP A 141 -11.34 4.97 -14.73
N PHE A 142 -11.76 5.90 -13.89
CA PHE A 142 -10.91 6.53 -12.89
C PHE A 142 -11.25 6.02 -11.49
N THR A 143 -10.22 5.83 -10.67
CA THR A 143 -10.31 5.66 -9.22
C THR A 143 -9.38 6.67 -8.56
N LEU A 144 -9.93 7.59 -7.77
CA LEU A 144 -9.11 8.56 -7.03
C LEU A 144 -8.69 7.97 -5.69
N LEU A 145 -7.43 7.54 -5.63
CA LEU A 145 -6.89 6.87 -4.44
C LEU A 145 -6.66 7.85 -3.29
N VAL A 146 -6.15 9.05 -3.56
CA VAL A 146 -5.78 10.05 -2.54
C VAL A 146 -5.73 11.46 -3.14
N GLY A 147 -6.02 12.48 -2.32
CA GLY A 147 -6.02 13.88 -2.71
C GLY A 147 -7.26 14.31 -3.49
N ASP A 148 -7.11 15.37 -4.28
CA ASP A 148 -8.17 15.98 -5.09
C ASP A 148 -7.84 15.86 -6.58
N PHE A 149 -8.83 15.49 -7.38
CA PHE A 149 -8.69 15.47 -8.83
C PHE A 149 -10.05 15.69 -9.52
N ALA A 150 -10.08 16.60 -10.49
CA ALA A 150 -11.33 17.10 -11.07
C ALA A 150 -12.29 17.60 -9.97
N ASP A 151 -13.55 17.16 -9.98
CA ASP A 151 -14.56 17.50 -8.98
C ASP A 151 -14.68 16.44 -7.86
N HIS A 152 -13.64 15.62 -7.68
CA HIS A 152 -13.61 14.52 -6.71
C HIS A 152 -12.51 14.71 -5.67
N THR A 153 -12.83 14.34 -4.43
CA THR A 153 -11.91 14.34 -3.28
C THR A 153 -11.90 12.93 -2.68
N SER A 154 -10.72 12.34 -2.53
CA SER A 154 -10.57 11.06 -1.82
C SER A 154 -10.70 11.27 -0.31
N PRO A 155 -11.33 10.33 0.43
CA PRO A 155 -11.40 10.39 1.89
C PRO A 155 -10.05 10.06 2.56
N VAL A 156 -9.03 9.66 1.81
CA VAL A 156 -7.76 9.18 2.38
C VAL A 156 -6.96 10.31 3.00
N GLU A 157 -6.75 10.23 4.31
CA GLU A 157 -6.08 11.27 5.10
C GLU A 157 -4.55 11.14 5.07
N VAL A 158 -3.90 12.10 4.43
CA VAL A 158 -2.44 12.20 4.33
C VAL A 158 -1.93 13.53 4.85
N TYR A 159 -0.71 13.54 5.39
CA TYR A 159 -0.10 14.74 5.99
C TYR A 159 0.87 15.47 5.04
N SER A 160 1.11 14.88 3.88
CA SER A 160 2.02 15.37 2.85
C SER A 160 1.66 14.69 1.52
N LEU A 161 1.61 15.48 0.44
CA LEU A 161 1.49 15.01 -0.95
C LEU A 161 2.65 15.60 -1.76
#